data_AF-A0A1W1V9D4-F1
#
_entry.id   AF-A0A1W1V9D4-F1
#
_cell.length_a   1.000
_cell.length_b   1.000
_cell.length_c   1.000
_cell.angle_alpha   90.00
_cell.angle_beta   90.00
_cell.angle_gamma   90.00
#
_symmetry.space_group_name_H-M   'P 1'
#
loop_
_entity.id
_entity.type
_entity.pdbx_description
1 polymer ?
#
loop_
_entity_poly.entity_id
_entity_poly.type
_entity_poly.pdbx_seq_one_letter_code
_entity_poly.pdbx_strand_id
1 'polypeptide(L)'
;MPPLGAPPTYSTPATLALALLALLTSLWHFTLGALDYSRAGRYVGLGLILLAGLTLVYGVLMLIRYAEARDAMGDPHPRTPMYITPHEGRVPVTGVGLGVGLLLADVAFAVASQTFAGHVAGVVLAVLLARQALKIRPERGE
;
A
#
# COMPACT_ATOMS: atom_id res chain seq x y z
N MET A 1 -21.35 7.60 -29.32
CA MET A 1 -21.06 7.86 -27.89
C MET A 1 -19.58 8.16 -27.80
N PRO A 2 -19.15 9.23 -27.09
CA PRO A 2 -17.72 9.44 -26.86
C PRO A 2 -17.14 8.19 -26.17
N PRO A 3 -15.90 7.78 -26.50
CA PRO A 3 -15.29 6.62 -25.88
C PRO A 3 -15.25 6.83 -24.36
N LEU A 4 -15.70 5.84 -23.58
CA LEU A 4 -15.80 5.89 -22.11
C LEU A 4 -14.43 5.95 -21.40
N GLY A 5 -13.34 6.22 -22.13
CA GLY A 5 -11.96 6.13 -21.66
C GLY A 5 -11.49 4.68 -21.49
N ALA A 6 -10.19 4.52 -21.24
CA ALA A 6 -9.66 3.24 -20.76
C ALA A 6 -10.15 2.99 -19.32
N PRO A 7 -10.36 1.72 -18.92
CA PRO A 7 -10.69 1.39 -17.53
C PRO A 7 -9.60 1.92 -16.58
N PRO A 8 -9.97 2.49 -15.43
CA PRO A 8 -9.02 3.12 -14.54
C PRO A 8 -8.02 2.11 -13.98
N THR A 9 -6.80 2.57 -13.73
CA THR A 9 -5.73 1.78 -13.10
C THR A 9 -6.21 1.09 -11.80
N TYR A 10 -7.16 1.73 -11.10
CA TYR A 10 -7.75 1.25 -9.86
C TYR A 10 -8.70 0.06 -9.97
N SER A 11 -9.26 -0.26 -11.14
CA SER A 11 -10.21 -1.38 -11.29
C SER A 11 -9.54 -2.73 -11.53
N THR A 12 -8.20 -2.76 -11.55
CA THR A 12 -7.43 -3.95 -11.89
C THR A 12 -7.25 -4.89 -10.70
N PRO A 13 -7.12 -6.21 -10.93
CA PRO A 13 -6.74 -7.16 -9.88
C PRO A 13 -5.42 -6.82 -9.19
N ALA A 14 -4.52 -6.12 -9.91
CA ALA A 14 -3.26 -5.65 -9.35
C ALA A 14 -3.48 -4.63 -8.22
N THR A 15 -4.46 -3.72 -8.37
CA THR A 15 -4.84 -2.75 -7.35
C THR A 15 -5.47 -3.42 -6.13
N LEU A 16 -6.35 -4.41 -6.32
CA LEU A 16 -6.88 -5.20 -5.21
C LEU A 16 -5.75 -5.91 -4.46
N ALA A 17 -4.83 -6.56 -5.17
CA ALA A 17 -3.69 -7.22 -4.57
C ALA A 17 -2.81 -6.25 -3.77
N LEU A 18 -2.56 -5.04 -4.29
CA LEU A 18 -1.83 -3.99 -3.58
C LEU A 18 -2.56 -3.59 -2.28
N ALA A 19 -3.87 -3.35 -2.35
CA ALA A 19 -4.66 -2.96 -1.20
C ALA A 19 -4.60 -4.04 -0.09
N LEU A 20 -4.87 -5.29 -0.45
CA LEU A 20 -4.81 -6.42 0.49
C LEU A 20 -3.41 -6.61 1.08
N LEU A 21 -2.37 -6.49 0.25
CA LEU A 21 -0.99 -6.59 0.70
C LEU A 21 -0.61 -5.44 1.64
N ALA A 22 -1.08 -4.22 1.38
CA ALA A 22 -0.88 -3.07 2.27
C ALA A 22 -1.55 -3.30 3.64
N LEU A 23 -2.79 -3.83 3.65
CA LEU A 23 -3.48 -4.18 4.90
C LEU A 23 -2.73 -5.25 5.68
N LEU A 24 -2.32 -6.33 5.02
CA LEU A 24 -1.53 -7.40 5.66
C LEU A 24 -0.20 -6.88 6.21
N THR A 25 0.51 -6.10 5.40
CA THR A 25 1.79 -5.50 5.78
C THR A 25 1.61 -4.58 6.97
N SER A 26 0.57 -3.74 6.99
CA SER A 26 0.25 -2.87 8.10
C SER A 26 0.00 -3.66 9.40
N LEU A 27 -0.87 -4.67 9.36
CA LEU A 27 -1.18 -5.49 10.53
C LEU A 27 0.07 -6.16 11.09
N TRP A 28 0.92 -6.71 10.22
CA TRP A 28 2.19 -7.31 10.62
C TRP A 28 3.09 -6.32 11.36
N HIS A 29 3.29 -5.12 10.80
CA HIS A 29 4.18 -4.12 11.40
C HIS A 29 3.57 -3.45 12.64
N PHE A 30 2.25 -3.42 12.80
CA PHE A 30 1.62 -3.06 14.07
C PHE A 30 1.96 -4.06 15.17
N THR A 31 1.80 -5.37 14.89
CA THR A 31 2.17 -6.42 15.84
C THR A 31 3.64 -6.32 16.21
N LEU A 32 4.50 -6.16 15.21
CA LEU A 32 5.94 -6.11 15.40
C LEU A 32 6.36 -4.84 16.16
N GLY A 33 5.84 -3.67 15.77
CA GLY A 33 6.08 -2.42 16.47
C GLY A 33 5.59 -2.44 17.92
N ALA A 34 4.48 -3.11 18.23
CA ALA A 34 4.02 -3.28 19.61
C ALA A 34 4.97 -4.15 20.45
N LEU A 35 5.51 -5.23 19.86
CA LEU A 35 6.52 -6.06 20.52
C LEU A 35 7.81 -5.27 20.77
N ASP A 36 8.30 -4.55 19.77
CA ASP A 36 9.53 -3.77 19.85
C ASP A 36 9.42 -2.58 20.80
N TYR A 37 8.23 -1.96 20.88
CA TYR A 37 7.94 -0.90 21.85
C TYR A 37 8.22 -1.36 23.28
N SER A 38 7.91 -2.63 23.57
CA SER A 38 8.10 -3.23 24.89
C SER A 38 9.51 -3.78 25.14
N ARG A 39 10.26 -4.16 24.09
CA ARG A 39 11.51 -4.93 24.21
C ARG A 39 12.77 -4.24 23.67
N ALA A 40 12.67 -3.58 22.52
CA ALA A 40 13.81 -2.98 21.81
C ALA A 40 13.95 -1.47 22.08
N GLY A 41 12.83 -0.81 22.41
CA GLY A 41 12.80 0.60 22.80
C GLY A 41 11.56 1.31 22.27
N ARG A 42 11.06 2.27 23.05
CA ARG A 42 9.80 2.98 22.74
C ARG A 42 9.82 3.66 21.37
N TYR A 43 10.93 4.31 21.02
CA TYR A 43 11.04 5.03 19.74
C TYR A 43 11.05 4.10 18.53
N VAL A 44 11.71 2.94 18.64
CA VAL A 44 11.75 1.92 17.59
C VAL A 44 10.35 1.40 17.31
N GLY A 45 9.66 0.95 18.35
CA GLY A 45 8.28 0.44 18.23
C GLY A 45 7.31 1.51 17.72
N LEU A 46 7.39 2.75 18.23
CA LEU A 46 6.54 3.85 17.76
C LEU A 46 6.76 4.18 16.28
N GLY A 47 8.01 4.15 15.81
CA GLY A 47 8.32 4.39 14.40
C GLY A 47 7.66 3.36 13.48
N LEU A 48 7.74 2.08 13.85
CA LEU A 48 7.07 1.00 13.11
C LEU A 48 5.55 1.13 13.16
N ILE A 49 4.98 1.43 14.32
CA ILE A 49 3.53 1.64 14.50
C ILE A 49 3.03 2.79 13.62
N LEU A 50 3.79 3.89 13.53
CA LEU A 50 3.43 5.04 12.70
C LEU A 50 3.44 4.67 11.20
N LEU A 51 4.50 4.01 10.72
CA LEU A 51 4.58 3.55 9.32
C LEU A 51 3.49 2.52 9.00
N ALA A 52 3.18 1.62 9.93
CA ALA A 52 2.08 0.67 9.83
C ALA A 52 0.73 1.40 9.68
N GLY A 53 0.49 2.46 10.47
CA GLY A 53 -0.72 3.27 10.37
C GLY A 53 -0.88 3.99 9.04
N LEU A 54 0.19 4.59 8.51
CA LEU A 54 0.17 5.20 7.18
C LEU A 54 -0.11 4.15 6.09
N THR A 55 0.48 2.96 6.23
CA THR A 55 0.26 1.84 5.32
C THR A 55 -1.18 1.30 5.39
N LEU A 56 -1.79 1.31 6.59
CA LEU A 56 -3.21 0.95 6.77
C LEU A 56 -4.11 1.90 6.00
N VAL A 57 -3.92 3.21 6.22
CA VAL A 57 -4.72 4.26 5.55
C VAL A 57 -4.58 4.12 4.04
N TYR A 58 -3.36 3.94 3.55
CA TYR A 58 -3.11 3.68 2.13
C TYR A 58 -3.88 2.46 1.62
N GLY A 59 -3.78 1.31 2.31
CA GLY A 59 -4.48 0.08 1.92
C GLY A 59 -6.00 0.23 1.89
N VAL A 60 -6.58 0.88 2.91
CA VAL A 60 -8.03 1.14 2.99
C VAL A 60 -8.49 2.04 1.84
N LEU A 61 -7.78 3.15 1.59
CA LEU A 61 -8.12 4.06 0.50
C LEU A 61 -8.04 3.35 -0.86
N MET A 62 -7.03 2.52 -1.09
CA MET A 62 -6.91 1.73 -2.32
C MET A 62 -8.04 0.71 -2.47
N LEU A 63 -8.49 0.08 -1.38
CA LEU A 63 -9.60 -0.87 -1.41
C LEU A 63 -10.93 -0.17 -1.74
N ILE A 64 -11.18 1.00 -1.14
CA ILE A 64 -12.36 1.82 -1.44
C ILE A 64 -12.35 2.22 -2.92
N ARG A 65 -11.22 2.71 -3.44
CA ARG A 65 -11.08 3.08 -4.86
C ARG A 65 -11.29 1.91 -5.81
N TYR A 66 -10.81 0.72 -5.44
CA TYR A 66 -11.09 -0.49 -6.22
C TYR A 66 -12.60 -0.81 -6.25
N ALA A 67 -13.27 -0.77 -5.10
CA ALA A 67 -14.71 -1.03 -5.02
C ALA A 67 -15.53 0.00 -5.83
N GLU A 68 -15.26 1.29 -5.65
CA GLU A 68 -15.89 2.38 -6.42
C GLU A 68 -15.70 2.19 -7.92
N ALA A 69 -14.49 1.81 -8.36
CA ALA A 69 -14.21 1.57 -9.76
C ALA A 69 -14.94 0.33 -10.31
N ARG A 70 -15.12 -0.72 -9.51
CA ARG A 70 -15.89 -1.93 -9.88
C ARG A 70 -17.38 -1.62 -10.02
N ASP A 71 -17.93 -0.84 -9.09
CA ASP A 71 -19.34 -0.44 -9.11
C ASP A 71 -19.62 0.47 -10.31
N ALA A 72 -18.75 1.44 -10.59
CA ALA A 72 -18.89 2.35 -11.72
C ALA A 72 -18.84 1.64 -13.08
N MET A 73 -18.03 0.57 -13.22
CA MET A 73 -18.02 -0.23 -14.45
C MET A 73 -19.29 -1.06 -14.66
N GLY A 74 -20.08 -1.29 -13.61
CA GLY A 74 -21.38 -1.95 -13.68
C GLY A 74 -22.55 -0.99 -13.88
N ASP A 75 -22.33 0.32 -13.88
CA ASP A 75 -23.39 1.33 -14.00
C ASP A 75 -23.91 1.40 -15.45
N PRO A 76 -25.20 1.10 -15.71
CA PRO A 76 -25.77 1.22 -17.04
C PRO A 76 -25.88 2.67 -17.55
N HIS A 77 -25.73 3.67 -16.67
CA HIS A 77 -25.84 5.10 -17.01
C HIS A 77 -24.70 5.93 -16.39
N PRO A 78 -23.45 5.79 -16.87
CA PRO A 78 -22.30 6.49 -16.29
C PRO A 78 -22.47 8.01 -16.38
N ARG A 79 -22.60 8.66 -15.22
CA ARG A 79 -22.90 10.11 -15.12
C ARG A 79 -21.66 11.00 -15.25
N THR A 80 -20.46 10.44 -15.10
CA THR A 80 -19.21 11.20 -15.09
C THR A 80 -18.06 10.33 -15.60
N PRO A 81 -17.16 10.84 -16.47
CA PRO A 81 -15.88 10.18 -16.72
C PRO A 81 -15.07 10.22 -15.42
N MET A 82 -14.94 9.08 -14.73
CA MET A 82 -14.17 8.97 -13.49
C MET A 82 -12.64 8.99 -13.72
N TYR A 83 -12.19 9.03 -14.98
CA TYR A 83 -11.03 8.23 -15.39
C TYR A 83 -9.78 9.02 -15.86
N ILE A 84 -9.68 10.31 -15.54
CA ILE A 84 -8.44 11.09 -15.71
C ILE A 84 -8.25 11.93 -14.46
N THR A 85 -7.79 11.32 -13.38
CA THR A 85 -7.53 12.07 -12.14
C THR A 85 -6.03 12.23 -11.89
N PRO A 86 -5.51 13.45 -11.63
CA PRO A 86 -4.07 13.70 -11.47
C PRO A 86 -3.39 12.91 -10.34
N HIS A 87 -4.18 12.34 -9.41
CA HIS A 87 -3.66 11.60 -8.28
C HIS A 87 -3.31 10.13 -8.60
N GLU A 88 -3.69 9.60 -9.78
CA GLU A 88 -3.32 8.24 -10.22
C GLU A 88 -1.81 8.02 -10.25
N GLY A 89 -1.04 9.00 -10.74
CA GLY A 89 0.42 8.91 -10.74
C GLY A 89 1.06 8.90 -9.34
N ARG A 90 0.35 9.39 -8.31
CA ARG A 90 0.87 9.47 -6.93
C ARG A 90 0.73 8.15 -6.19
N VAL A 91 -0.25 7.32 -6.54
CA VAL A 91 -0.50 6.03 -5.88
C VAL A 91 0.70 5.08 -5.92
N PRO A 92 1.35 4.80 -7.08
CA PRO A 92 2.50 3.92 -7.10
C PRO A 92 3.69 4.53 -6.34
N VAL A 93 3.86 5.85 -6.38
CA VAL A 93 4.94 6.55 -5.66
C VAL A 93 4.75 6.43 -4.14
N THR A 94 3.53 6.67 -3.63
CA THR A 94 3.22 6.51 -2.21
C THR A 94 3.40 5.07 -1.75
N GLY A 95 2.93 4.08 -2.53
CA GLY A 95 3.09 2.66 -2.20
C GLY A 95 4.55 2.23 -2.13
N VAL A 96 5.38 2.68 -3.09
CA VAL A 96 6.83 2.44 -3.07
C VAL A 96 7.49 3.15 -1.88
N GLY A 97 7.14 4.41 -1.61
CA GLY A 97 7.69 5.17 -0.49
C GLY A 97 7.42 4.50 0.86
N LEU A 98 6.19 4.02 1.07
CA LEU A 98 5.83 3.27 2.28
C LEU A 98 6.57 1.93 2.37
N GLY A 99 6.65 1.17 1.27
CA GLY A 99 7.41 -0.09 1.24
C GLY A 99 8.90 0.11 1.53
N VAL A 100 9.53 1.13 0.94
CA VAL A 100 10.93 1.48 1.23
C VAL A 100 11.10 1.94 2.67
N GLY A 101 10.19 2.75 3.19
CA GLY A 101 10.23 3.20 4.59
C GLY A 101 10.17 2.05 5.59
N LEU A 102 9.26 1.09 5.38
CA LEU A 102 9.15 -0.11 6.19
C LEU A 102 10.39 -1.00 6.07
N LEU A 103 10.90 -1.21 4.85
CA LEU A 103 12.12 -1.97 4.63
C LEU A 103 13.32 -1.39 5.38
N LEU A 104 13.50 -0.07 5.31
CA LEU A 104 14.59 0.60 6.03
C LEU A 104 14.41 0.50 7.55
N ALA A 105 13.18 0.61 8.04
CA ALA A 105 12.87 0.42 9.45
C ALA A 105 13.21 -1.01 9.91
N ASP A 106 12.75 -2.03 9.19
CA ASP A 106 13.05 -3.42 9.53
C ASP A 106 14.55 -3.72 9.48
N VAL A 107 15.28 -3.24 8.48
CA VAL A 107 16.74 -3.44 8.41
C VAL A 107 17.44 -2.76 9.57
N ALA A 108 17.06 -1.52 9.90
CA ALA A 108 17.65 -0.77 11.00
C ALA A 108 17.37 -1.44 12.36
N PHE A 109 16.18 -2.00 12.54
CA PHE A 109 15.72 -2.51 13.83
C PHE A 109 15.94 -4.01 14.02
N ALA A 110 16.11 -4.78 12.94
CA ALA A 110 16.48 -6.20 13.00
C ALA A 110 17.75 -6.44 13.83
N VAL A 111 18.71 -5.51 13.78
CA VAL A 111 19.98 -5.63 14.54
C VAL A 111 19.79 -5.29 16.02
N ALA A 112 18.81 -4.45 16.34
CA ALA A 112 18.55 -3.98 17.71
C ALA A 112 17.53 -4.84 18.46
N SER A 113 16.74 -5.67 17.77
CA SER A 113 15.60 -6.35 18.36
C SER A 113 15.85 -7.83 18.65
N GLN A 114 15.14 -8.35 19.66
CA GLN A 114 15.09 -9.79 19.97
C GLN A 114 14.12 -10.56 19.04
N THR A 115 13.56 -9.88 18.05
CA THR A 115 12.49 -10.30 17.13
C THR A 115 12.98 -10.36 15.69
N PHE A 116 14.26 -10.69 15.49
CA PHE A 116 14.93 -10.74 14.18
C PHE A 116 14.12 -11.45 13.09
N ALA A 117 13.59 -12.65 13.38
CA ALA A 117 12.79 -13.40 12.41
C ALA A 117 11.51 -12.66 11.98
N GLY A 118 10.90 -11.88 12.89
CA GLY A 118 9.75 -11.04 12.59
C GLY A 118 10.09 -9.95 11.57
N HIS A 119 11.25 -9.30 11.73
CA HIS A 119 11.69 -8.26 10.81
C HIS A 119 12.08 -8.83 9.45
N VAL A 120 12.64 -10.04 9.38
CA VAL A 120 12.91 -10.70 8.10
C VAL A 120 11.60 -10.89 7.30
N ALA A 121 10.53 -11.34 7.96
CA ALA A 121 9.22 -11.43 7.33
C ALA A 121 8.66 -10.04 6.96
N GLY A 122 8.89 -9.03 7.81
CA GLY A 122 8.54 -7.63 7.54
C GLY A 122 9.21 -7.10 6.26
N VAL A 123 10.52 -7.33 6.10
CA VAL A 123 11.28 -6.97 4.88
C VAL A 123 10.66 -7.62 3.65
N VAL A 124 10.32 -8.91 3.71
CA VAL A 124 9.69 -9.60 2.58
C VAL A 124 8.37 -8.94 2.22
N LEU A 125 7.50 -8.64 3.20
CA LEU A 125 6.24 -7.95 2.96
C LEU A 125 6.44 -6.56 2.37
N ALA A 126 7.39 -5.79 2.88
CA ALA A 126 7.73 -4.45 2.41
C ALA A 126 8.23 -4.45 0.94
N VAL A 127 9.08 -5.41 0.58
CA VAL A 127 9.54 -5.62 -0.81
C VAL A 127 8.37 -5.98 -1.72
N LEU A 128 7.52 -6.93 -1.30
CA LEU A 128 6.36 -7.33 -2.08
C LEU A 128 5.40 -6.16 -2.29
N LEU A 129 5.19 -5.33 -1.27
CA LEU A 129 4.35 -4.13 -1.34
C LEU A 129 4.89 -3.14 -2.38
N ALA A 130 6.18 -2.78 -2.28
CA ALA A 130 6.82 -1.86 -3.22
C ALA A 130 6.80 -2.42 -4.65
N ARG A 131 7.10 -3.73 -4.82
CA ARG A 131 7.04 -4.41 -6.12
C ARG A 131 5.63 -4.37 -6.70
N GLN A 132 4.61 -4.59 -5.88
CA GLN A 132 3.23 -4.58 -6.34
C GLN A 132 2.78 -3.16 -6.71
N ALA A 133 3.18 -2.14 -5.96
CA ALA A 133 2.93 -0.74 -6.29
C ALA A 133 3.55 -0.34 -7.63
N LEU A 134 4.76 -0.84 -7.95
CA LEU A 134 5.41 -0.59 -9.24
C LEU A 134 4.67 -1.19 -10.45
N LYS A 135 3.84 -2.22 -10.25
CA LYS A 135 3.05 -2.83 -11.35
C LYS A 135 1.83 -2.00 -11.74
N ILE A 136 1.39 -1.08 -10.88
CA ILE A 136 0.15 -0.29 -11.04
C ILE A 136 0.50 1.08 -11.65
N ARG A 137 1.55 1.13 -12.47
CA ARG A 137 1.92 2.39 -13.15
C ARG A 137 0.86 2.70 -14.20
N PRO A 138 0.26 3.91 -14.18
CA PRO A 138 -0.63 4.32 -15.25
C PRO A 138 0.12 4.27 -16.59
N GLU A 139 -0.58 3.90 -17.66
CA GLU A 139 -0.03 4.00 -19.02
C GLU A 139 0.43 5.44 -19.23
N ARG A 140 1.68 5.62 -19.67
CA ARG A 140 2.21 6.95 -19.99
C ARG A 140 1.30 7.52 -21.07
N GLY A 141 0.56 8.58 -20.74
CA GLY A 141 -0.23 9.31 -21.72
C GLY A 141 0.66 9.72 -22.89
N GLU A 142 0.18 9.44 -24.09
CA GLU A 142 0.64 10.06 -25.34
C GLU A 142 0.48 11.58 -25.29
#